data_AF-A0A550CTZ7-F1
#
_entry.id   AF-A0A550CTZ7-F1
#
_cell.length_a   1.000
_cell.length_b   1.000
_cell.length_c   1.000
_cell.angle_alpha   90.00
_cell.angle_beta   90.00
_cell.angle_gamma   90.00
#
_symmetry.space_group_name_H-M   'P 1'
#
loop_
_entity.id
_entity.type
_entity.pdbx_description
1 polymer ?
#
loop_
_entity_poly.entity_id
_entity_poly.type
_entity_poly.pdbx_seq_one_letter_code
_entity_poly.pdbx_strand_id
1 'polypeptide(L)'
;MIGSHALRSATRSTPRRLLTSRPITSRHASTAAPPPPPPRRSQPPNPHAAYYSELLPAMIPIFLIGSAVYLSLQLLHSSLAHEQASDKAHERIAELEAEIDARLQGGSGSQGSTVEALVNNAKAWWKFW
;
A
#
# COMPACT_ATOMS: atom_id res chain seq x y z
N MET A 1 -39.50 -16.09 -35.08
CA MET A 1 -39.80 -17.32 -34.30
C MET A 1 -39.10 -17.16 -32.95
N ILE A 2 -39.84 -16.74 -31.91
CA ILE A 2 -40.31 -17.56 -30.75
C ILE A 2 -39.12 -18.01 -29.88
N GLY A 3 -38.98 -17.76 -28.58
CA GLY A 3 -39.78 -17.16 -27.50
C GLY A 3 -38.92 -17.25 -26.22
N SER A 4 -38.79 -16.19 -25.43
CA SER A 4 -39.53 -15.99 -24.16
C SER A 4 -39.37 -17.10 -23.11
N HIS A 5 -38.48 -16.90 -22.14
CA HIS A 5 -38.71 -17.38 -20.77
C HIS A 5 -38.52 -16.23 -19.77
N ALA A 6 -39.65 -15.73 -19.31
CA ALA A 6 -39.81 -14.83 -18.19
C ALA A 6 -40.27 -15.64 -16.97
N LEU A 7 -39.60 -15.46 -15.84
CA LEU A 7 -40.07 -15.75 -14.48
C LEU A 7 -39.40 -14.66 -13.61
N ARG A 8 -39.96 -13.48 -13.32
CA ARG A 8 -41.20 -13.12 -12.63
C ARG A 8 -41.44 -13.92 -11.34
N SER A 9 -41.02 -13.32 -10.22
CA SER A 9 -41.64 -13.40 -8.89
C SER A 9 -40.91 -12.39 -8.00
N ALA A 10 -41.49 -11.66 -7.05
CA ALA A 10 -42.85 -11.27 -6.79
C ALA A 10 -42.72 -10.12 -5.78
N THR A 11 -43.55 -9.10 -5.96
CA THR A 11 -43.70 -7.92 -5.12
C THR A 11 -44.02 -8.27 -3.66
N ARG A 12 -43.41 -7.59 -2.69
CA ARG A 12 -44.02 -7.41 -1.37
C ARG A 12 -44.15 -5.93 -1.04
N SER A 13 -45.30 -5.42 -1.45
CA SER A 13 -45.94 -4.18 -0.99
C SER A 13 -46.48 -4.38 0.43
N THR A 14 -46.30 -3.39 1.32
CA THR A 14 -47.28 -2.88 2.34
C THR A 14 -46.57 -1.98 3.37
N PRO A 15 -47.27 -1.10 4.11
CA PRO A 15 -48.17 -0.06 3.65
C PRO A 15 -47.81 1.34 4.22
N ARG A 16 -48.25 2.35 3.47
CA ARG A 16 -48.35 3.77 3.81
C ARG A 16 -49.20 3.97 5.07
N ARG A 17 -48.60 4.43 6.19
CA ARG A 17 -49.36 4.96 7.34
C ARG A 17 -49.55 6.46 7.17
N LEU A 18 -50.81 6.83 7.35
CA LEU A 18 -51.41 8.14 7.13
C LEU A 18 -50.90 9.15 8.17
N LEU A 19 -50.71 10.38 7.70
CA LEU A 19 -50.49 11.57 8.50
C LEU A 19 -51.66 11.76 9.47
N THR A 20 -51.37 11.73 10.77
CA THR A 20 -52.26 12.28 11.79
C THR A 20 -51.65 13.57 12.28
N SER A 21 -52.28 14.67 11.86
CA SER A 21 -52.04 16.03 12.36
C SER A 21 -52.33 16.06 13.86
N ARG A 22 -51.36 16.50 14.67
CA ARG A 22 -51.56 16.79 16.08
C ARG A 22 -51.45 18.29 16.33
N PRO A 23 -52.39 18.88 17.09
CA PRO A 23 -52.49 20.32 17.28
C PRO A 23 -51.36 20.88 18.14
N ILE A 24 -51.02 22.13 17.84
CA ILE A 24 -50.13 22.99 18.60
C ILE A 24 -50.83 23.36 19.91
N THR A 25 -50.29 22.89 21.02
CA THR A 25 -50.48 23.53 22.33
C THR A 25 -49.14 24.06 22.79
N SER A 26 -48.97 25.37 22.59
CA SER A 26 -47.99 26.17 23.31
C SER A 26 -48.36 26.16 24.80
N ARG A 27 -47.46 25.70 25.67
CA ARG A 27 -47.46 26.09 27.07
C ARG A 27 -46.08 25.99 27.70
N HIS A 28 -45.70 27.11 28.30
CA HIS A 28 -44.50 27.42 29.06
C HIS A 28 -43.95 26.25 29.89
N ALA A 29 -42.67 25.94 29.68
CA ALA A 29 -41.87 25.14 30.59
C ALA A 29 -40.70 25.99 31.06
N SER A 30 -40.66 26.21 32.37
CA SER A 30 -39.59 26.85 33.11
C SER A 30 -38.22 26.30 32.70
N THR A 31 -37.25 27.19 32.52
CA THR A 31 -35.83 26.85 32.31
C THR A 31 -35.28 26.18 33.56
N ALA A 32 -35.51 24.87 33.69
CA ALA A 32 -34.71 23.99 34.53
C ALA A 32 -33.58 23.43 33.66
N ALA A 33 -32.34 23.51 34.14
CA ALA A 33 -31.18 22.97 33.46
C ALA A 33 -31.42 21.50 33.03
N PRO A 34 -30.98 21.10 31.83
CA PRO A 34 -31.13 19.71 31.41
C PRO A 34 -30.44 18.79 32.41
N PRO A 35 -31.07 17.66 32.82
CA PRO A 35 -30.46 16.72 33.72
C PRO A 35 -29.13 16.21 33.13
N PRO A 36 -28.11 15.91 33.95
CA PRO A 36 -26.86 15.36 33.46
C PRO A 36 -27.15 14.08 32.65
N PRO A 37 -26.46 13.87 31.53
CA PRO A 37 -26.65 12.66 30.74
C PRO A 37 -26.41 11.44 31.62
N PRO A 38 -27.22 10.37 31.50
CA PRO A 38 -27.03 9.16 32.28
C PRO A 38 -25.60 8.61 32.02
N PRO A 39 -24.95 7.99 33.02
CA PRO A 39 -23.65 7.37 32.82
C PRO A 39 -23.76 6.41 31.64
N ARG A 40 -22.89 6.61 30.64
CA ARG A 40 -22.80 5.73 29.48
C ARG A 40 -22.52 4.34 30.03
N ARG A 41 -23.52 3.45 29.99
CA ARG A 41 -23.33 2.05 30.35
C ARG A 41 -22.21 1.54 29.45
N SER A 42 -21.09 1.14 30.04
CA SER A 42 -20.05 0.40 29.34
C SER A 42 -20.75 -0.75 28.64
N GLN A 43 -20.75 -0.74 27.30
CA GLN A 43 -21.23 -1.90 26.57
C GLN A 43 -20.47 -3.12 27.09
N PRO A 44 -21.15 -4.24 27.33
CA PRO A 44 -20.49 -5.43 27.82
C PRO A 44 -19.33 -5.75 26.86
N PRO A 45 -18.10 -5.95 27.37
CA PRO A 45 -16.96 -6.23 26.53
C PRO A 45 -17.28 -7.47 25.69
N ASN A 46 -17.14 -7.34 24.37
CA ASN A 46 -17.30 -8.45 23.46
C ASN A 46 -16.32 -9.57 23.91
N PRO A 47 -16.76 -10.82 24.12
CA PRO A 47 -15.89 -11.90 24.58
C PRO A 47 -14.64 -12.09 23.71
N HIS A 48 -14.74 -11.80 22.40
CA HIS A 48 -13.58 -11.83 21.51
C HIS A 48 -12.57 -10.72 21.80
N ALA A 49 -13.04 -9.52 22.17
CA ALA A 49 -12.15 -8.41 22.50
C ALA A 49 -11.37 -8.67 23.80
N ALA A 50 -12.01 -9.30 24.79
CA ALA A 50 -11.35 -9.75 26.02
C ALA A 50 -10.21 -10.74 25.69
N TYR A 51 -10.49 -11.74 24.86
CA TYR A 51 -9.50 -12.73 24.41
C TYR A 51 -8.28 -12.10 23.73
N TYR A 52 -8.48 -11.16 22.80
CA TYR A 52 -7.36 -10.49 22.14
C TYR A 52 -6.61 -9.52 23.06
N SER A 53 -7.30 -8.87 24.00
CA SER A 53 -6.68 -7.94 24.95
C SER A 53 -5.72 -8.63 25.93
N GLU A 54 -5.97 -9.90 26.24
CA GLU A 54 -5.09 -10.73 27.08
C GLU A 54 -3.95 -11.36 26.27
N LEU A 55 -4.22 -11.73 25.01
CA LEU A 55 -3.24 -12.41 24.15
C LEU A 55 -2.18 -11.45 23.56
N LEU A 56 -2.57 -10.25 23.13
CA LEU A 56 -1.64 -9.31 22.47
C LEU A 56 -0.45 -8.91 23.35
N PRO A 57 -0.61 -8.57 24.64
CA PRO A 57 0.51 -8.24 25.52
C PRO A 57 1.53 -9.37 25.63
N ALA A 58 1.08 -10.62 25.60
CA ALA A 58 1.95 -11.80 25.64
C ALA A 58 2.72 -12.02 24.31
N MET A 59 2.21 -11.51 23.18
CA MET A 59 2.83 -11.67 21.86
C MET A 59 3.85 -10.58 21.52
N ILE A 60 3.74 -9.38 22.12
CA ILE A 60 4.69 -8.27 21.93
C ILE A 60 6.15 -8.68 22.10
N PRO A 61 6.58 -9.36 23.19
CA PRO A 61 8.00 -9.69 23.38
C PRO A 61 8.54 -10.63 22.30
N ILE A 62 7.74 -11.60 21.86
CA ILE A 62 8.14 -12.55 20.81
C ILE A 62 8.33 -11.83 19.48
N PHE A 63 7.43 -10.90 19.15
CA PHE A 63 7.54 -10.08 17.95
C PHE A 63 8.77 -9.16 17.99
N LEU A 64 9.09 -8.58 19.15
CA LEU A 64 10.28 -7.74 19.32
C LEU A 64 11.56 -8.52 19.10
N ILE A 65 11.67 -9.72 19.67
CA ILE A 65 12.84 -10.59 19.49
C ILE A 65 12.95 -11.02 18.02
N GLY A 66 11.85 -11.45 17.41
CA GLY A 66 11.83 -11.82 15.99
C GLY A 66 12.26 -10.67 15.08
N SER A 67 11.77 -9.46 15.35
CA SER A 67 12.15 -8.25 14.61
C SER A 67 13.63 -7.89 14.81
N ALA A 68 14.14 -8.00 16.04
CA ALA A 68 15.55 -7.72 16.34
C ALA A 68 16.49 -8.71 15.63
N VAL A 69 16.16 -10.00 15.65
CA VAL A 69 16.93 -11.05 14.95
C VAL A 69 16.87 -10.83 13.44
N TYR A 70 15.67 -10.57 12.89
CA TYR A 70 15.48 -10.30 11.47
C TYR A 70 16.31 -9.10 11.01
N LEU A 71 16.24 -7.98 11.73
CA LEU A 71 17.01 -6.77 11.41
C LEU A 71 18.51 -7.02 11.50
N SER A 72 18.97 -7.79 12.50
CA SER A 72 20.38 -8.16 12.63
C SER A 72 20.84 -8.95 11.41
N LEU A 73 20.09 -9.99 11.03
CA LEU A 73 20.44 -10.84 9.89
C LEU A 73 20.37 -10.08 8.56
N GLN A 74 19.38 -9.20 8.41
CA GLN A 74 19.23 -8.34 7.25
C GLN A 74 20.41 -7.37 7.11
N LEU A 75 20.92 -6.84 8.23
CA LEU A 75 22.08 -5.96 8.24
C LEU A 75 23.34 -6.71 7.79
N LEU A 76 23.57 -7.92 8.33
CA LEU A 76 24.67 -8.79 7.89
C LEU A 76 24.57 -9.09 6.39
N HIS A 77 23.39 -9.51 5.93
CA HIS A 77 23.15 -9.80 4.52
C HIS A 77 23.44 -8.58 3.63
N SER A 78 23.03 -7.38 4.05
CA SER A 78 23.31 -6.14 3.29
C SER A 78 24.80 -5.81 3.20
N SER A 79 25.57 -6.09 4.25
CA SER A 79 27.03 -5.89 4.26
C SER A 79 27.72 -6.82 3.27
N LEU A 80 27.37 -8.11 3.29
CA LEU A 80 27.91 -9.09 2.36
C LEU A 80 27.51 -8.79 0.91
N ALA A 81 26.28 -8.34 0.68
CA ALA A 81 25.84 -7.94 -0.65
C ALA A 81 26.59 -6.71 -1.17
N HIS A 82 26.97 -5.78 -0.28
CA HIS A 82 27.72 -4.58 -0.66
C HIS A 82 29.16 -4.93 -1.09
N GLU A 83 29.84 -5.79 -0.34
CA GLU A 83 31.19 -6.26 -0.68
C GLU A 83 31.20 -7.01 -2.03
N GLN A 84 30.23 -7.90 -2.25
CA GLN A 84 30.10 -8.58 -3.54
C GLN A 84 29.77 -7.62 -4.69
N ALA A 85 29.00 -6.55 -4.42
CA ALA A 85 28.69 -5.54 -5.43
C ALA A 85 29.92 -4.69 -5.77
N SER A 86 30.75 -4.33 -4.79
CA SER A 86 32.01 -3.60 -5.04
C SER A 86 33.01 -4.45 -5.82
N ASP A 87 33.12 -5.74 -5.50
CA ASP A 87 34.03 -6.65 -6.20
C ASP A 87 33.64 -6.79 -7.68
N LYS A 88 32.36 -6.99 -7.95
CA LYS A 88 31.82 -7.07 -9.32
C LYS A 88 32.00 -5.76 -10.10
N ALA A 89 31.86 -4.62 -9.43
CA ALA A 89 32.08 -3.32 -10.05
C ALA A 89 33.55 -3.14 -10.45
N HIS A 90 34.49 -3.53 -9.57
CA HIS A 90 35.92 -3.48 -9.88
C HIS A 90 36.31 -4.45 -11.01
N GLU A 91 35.76 -5.67 -11.00
CA GLU A 91 35.99 -6.63 -12.09
C GLU A 91 35.49 -6.07 -13.43
N ARG A 92 34.30 -5.44 -13.44
CA ARG A 92 33.75 -4.84 -14.66
C ARG A 92 34.54 -3.63 -15.13
N ILE A 93 35.07 -2.82 -14.21
CA ILE A 93 35.97 -1.71 -14.55
C ILE A 93 37.25 -2.25 -15.18
N ALA A 94 37.89 -3.26 -14.59
CA ALA A 94 39.12 -3.85 -15.12
C ALA A 94 38.91 -4.45 -16.52
N GLU A 95 37.76 -5.10 -16.76
CA GLU A 95 37.41 -5.61 -18.09
C GLU A 95 37.23 -4.48 -19.11
N LEU A 96 36.53 -3.40 -18.73
CA LEU A 96 36.31 -2.24 -19.60
C LEU A 96 37.62 -1.49 -19.87
N GLU A 97 38.50 -1.38 -18.87
CA GLU A 97 39.83 -0.80 -19.03
C GLU A 97 40.67 -1.62 -20.01
N ALA A 98 40.66 -2.95 -19.89
CA ALA A 98 41.35 -3.83 -20.83
C ALA A 98 40.78 -3.71 -22.27
N GLU A 99 39.46 -3.57 -22.41
CA GLU A 99 38.83 -3.35 -23.70
C GLU A 99 39.19 -1.98 -24.30
N ILE A 100 39.23 -0.93 -23.48
CA ILE A 100 39.66 0.41 -23.88
C ILE A 100 41.11 0.38 -24.35
N ASP A 101 42.01 -0.25 -23.60
CA ASP A 101 43.43 -0.38 -23.97
C ASP A 101 43.59 -1.18 -25.27
N ALA A 102 42.86 -2.27 -25.44
CA ALA A 102 42.87 -3.06 -26.68
C ALA A 102 42.38 -2.24 -27.89
N ARG A 103 41.33 -1.42 -27.71
CA ARG A 103 40.78 -0.55 -28.78
C ARG A 103 41.69 0.65 -29.07
N LEU A 104 42.34 1.23 -28.06
CA LEU A 104 43.30 2.32 -28.21
C LEU A 104 44.57 1.85 -28.93
N GLN A 105 45.06 0.66 -28.60
CA GLN A 105 46.20 0.04 -29.26
C GLN A 105 45.86 -0.45 -30.67
N GLY A 106 44.62 -0.92 -30.90
CA GLY A 106 44.19 -1.48 -32.19
C GLY A 106 43.55 -0.50 -33.18
N GLY A 107 43.13 0.70 -32.76
CA GLY A 107 42.27 1.53 -33.60
C GLY A 107 42.18 3.01 -33.22
N SER A 108 43.18 3.80 -33.59
CA SER A 108 43.10 5.27 -33.60
C SER A 108 42.19 5.85 -34.71
N GLY A 109 41.17 5.12 -35.21
CA GLY A 109 40.47 5.49 -36.45
C GLY A 109 38.93 5.41 -36.51
N SER A 110 38.20 4.89 -35.51
CA SER A 110 36.76 4.55 -35.72
C SER A 110 35.76 5.14 -34.71
N GLN A 111 36.19 5.78 -33.62
CA GLN A 111 35.28 6.18 -32.53
C GLN A 111 34.33 7.35 -32.83
N GLY A 112 34.60 8.18 -33.85
CA GLY A 112 33.75 9.34 -34.17
C GLY A 112 32.35 8.98 -34.69
N SER A 113 32.20 7.85 -35.38
CA SER A 113 30.95 7.49 -36.07
C SER A 113 29.91 6.83 -35.14
N THR A 114 30.35 6.09 -34.12
CA THR A 114 29.44 5.31 -33.26
C THR A 114 28.71 6.17 -32.23
N VAL A 115 29.38 7.20 -31.71
CA VAL A 115 28.81 8.12 -30.72
C VAL A 115 27.71 8.98 -31.34
N GLU A 116 27.90 9.41 -32.58
CA GLU A 116 26.92 10.22 -33.32
C GLU A 116 25.65 9.41 -33.67
N ALA A 117 25.80 8.12 -33.99
CA ALA A 117 24.67 7.22 -34.26
C ALA A 117 23.81 6.95 -33.02
N LEU A 118 24.44 6.79 -31.84
CA LEU A 118 23.74 6.59 -30.57
C LEU A 118 22.92 7.81 -30.14
N VAL A 119 23.48 9.01 -30.30
CA VAL A 119 22.78 10.27 -29.97
C VAL A 119 21.56 10.47 -30.88
N ASN A 120 21.69 10.18 -32.17
CA ASN A 120 20.58 10.29 -33.12
C ASN A 120 19.47 9.26 -32.84
N ASN A 121 19.84 8.03 -32.47
CA ASN A 121 18.89 6.98 -32.11
C ASN A 121 18.12 7.32 -30.82
N ALA A 122 18.84 7.78 -29.79
CA ALA A 122 18.23 8.27 -28.56
C ALA A 122 17.23 9.41 -28.87
N LYS A 123 17.62 10.41 -29.67
CA LYS A 123 16.75 11.53 -30.05
C LYS A 123 15.51 11.11 -30.84
N ALA A 124 15.57 10.01 -31.59
CA ALA A 124 14.43 9.45 -32.32
C ALA A 124 13.42 8.75 -31.39
N TRP A 125 13.89 8.04 -30.35
CA TRP A 125 13.06 7.38 -29.34
C TRP A 125 12.11 8.36 -28.63
N TRP A 126 12.60 9.55 -28.25
CA TRP A 126 11.79 10.53 -27.49
C TRP A 126 10.72 11.21 -28.34
N LYS A 127 10.76 11.09 -29.67
CA LYS A 127 9.75 11.64 -30.57
C LYS A 127 8.61 10.67 -30.86
N PHE A 128 8.75 9.41 -30.46
CA PHE A 128 7.75 8.36 -30.63
C PHE A 128 6.84 8.21 -29.40
N TRP A 129 7.26 8.73 -28.25
CA TRP A 129 6.49 8.84 -27.02
C TRP A 129 5.90 10.25 -26.90
#